data_AF-A0A2S9GQS7-F1
#
_entry.id   AF-A0A2S9GQS7-F1
#
_cell.length_a   1.000
_cell.length_b   1.000
_cell.length_c   1.000
_cell.angle_alpha   90.00
_cell.angle_beta   90.00
_cell.angle_gamma   90.00
#
_symmetry.space_group_name_H-M   'P 1'
#
loop_
_entity.id
_entity.type
_entity.pdbx_description
1 polymer ?
#
loop_
_entity_poly.entity_id
_entity_poly.type
_entity_poly.pdbx_seq_one_letter_code
_entity_poly.pdbx_strand_id
1 'polypeptide(L)' 'AATAGAPAHDVLTLTGGAIGYGMPAAVGAAVAAPGKSVLSLQADGSAMYTVCALWTQARENLDVTTVIFDN' A
#
# COMPACT_ATOMS: atom_id res chain seq x y z
N ALA A 1 -11.20 -15.43 4.28
CA ALA A 1 -11.95 -14.76 5.34
C ALA A 1 -11.81 -13.24 5.25
N ALA A 2 -10.59 -12.69 5.39
CA ALA A 2 -10.35 -11.24 5.40
C ALA A 2 -10.87 -10.47 4.17
N THR A 3 -10.87 -11.11 2.99
CA THR A 3 -11.32 -10.49 1.72
C THR A 3 -12.55 -11.18 1.12
N ALA A 4 -13.27 -11.98 1.93
CA ALA A 4 -14.45 -12.69 1.45
C ALA A 4 -15.53 -11.70 0.98
N GLY A 5 -16.04 -11.87 -0.23
CA GLY A 5 -17.06 -11.00 -0.83
C GLY A 5 -16.51 -9.73 -1.49
N ALA A 6 -15.20 -9.47 -1.44
CA ALA A 6 -14.59 -8.38 -2.20
C ALA A 6 -14.55 -8.72 -3.71
N PRO A 7 -14.54 -7.70 -4.60
CA PRO A 7 -14.24 -7.90 -6.01
C PRO A 7 -12.90 -8.62 -6.22
N ALA A 8 -12.66 -9.23 -7.38
CA ALA A 8 -11.38 -9.85 -7.68
C ALA A 8 -10.23 -8.83 -7.59
N HIS A 9 -9.19 -9.14 -6.82
CA HIS A 9 -8.04 -8.28 -6.58
C HIS A 9 -6.80 -9.11 -6.26
N ASP A 10 -5.63 -8.49 -6.42
CA ASP A 10 -4.35 -9.06 -6.06
C ASP A 10 -3.98 -8.63 -4.63
N VAL A 11 -3.44 -9.56 -3.83
CA VAL A 11 -2.97 -9.27 -2.47
C VAL A 11 -1.44 -9.33 -2.49
N LEU A 12 -0.80 -8.17 -2.27
CA LEU A 12 0.66 -8.07 -2.24
C LEU A 12 1.14 -8.09 -0.79
N THR A 13 1.84 -9.16 -0.42
CA THR A 13 2.46 -9.33 0.90
C THR A 13 3.88 -9.82 0.76
N LEU A 14 4.74 -9.44 1.70
CA LEU A 14 6.08 -10.02 1.79
C LEU A 14 6.05 -11.39 2.50
N THR A 15 7.03 -12.24 2.22
CA THR A 15 7.16 -13.56 2.87
C THR A 15 7.87 -13.51 4.23
N GLY A 16 8.71 -12.50 4.46
CA GLY A 16 9.64 -12.43 5.61
C GLY A 16 9.17 -11.67 6.84
N GLY A 17 7.92 -11.17 6.89
CA GLY A 17 7.35 -10.47 8.06
C GLY A 17 7.93 -9.10 8.44
N ALA A 18 8.97 -8.59 7.75
CA ALA A 18 9.47 -7.22 7.89
C ALA A 18 8.39 -6.13 7.65
N ILE A 19 8.38 -5.12 8.52
CA ILE A 19 7.52 -3.93 8.42
C ILE A 19 8.11 -2.88 7.48
N GLY A 20 7.32 -1.87 7.10
CA GLY A 20 7.75 -0.80 6.18
C GLY A 20 7.68 -1.14 4.69
N TYR A 21 7.38 -2.40 4.32
CA TYR A 21 7.23 -2.84 2.93
C TYR A 21 6.03 -2.23 2.20
N GLY A 22 4.90 -2.08 2.88
CA GLY A 22 3.62 -1.94 2.18
C GLY A 22 3.48 -0.64 1.39
N MET A 23 3.98 0.50 1.88
CA MET A 23 3.87 1.77 1.15
C MET A 23 4.77 1.86 -0.11
N PRO A 24 6.05 1.45 -0.11
CA PRO A 24 6.82 1.38 -1.35
C PRO A 24 6.30 0.30 -2.30
N ALA A 25 5.75 -0.81 -1.80
CA ALA A 25 5.07 -1.79 -2.65
C ALA A 25 3.81 -1.19 -3.33
N ALA A 26 3.04 -0.38 -2.61
CA ALA A 26 1.87 0.31 -3.17
C ALA A 26 2.27 1.32 -4.26
N VAL A 27 3.36 2.06 -4.07
CA VAL A 27 3.95 2.92 -5.12
C VAL A 27 4.27 2.09 -6.36
N GLY A 28 5.00 0.98 -6.20
CA GLY A 28 5.35 0.11 -7.31
C GLY A 28 4.12 -0.47 -8.03
N ALA A 29 3.09 -0.87 -7.28
CA ALA A 29 1.85 -1.40 -7.84
C ALA A 29 1.10 -0.36 -8.68
N ALA A 30 0.96 0.87 -8.19
CA ALA A 30 0.28 1.94 -8.91
C ALA A 30 1.04 2.38 -10.18
N VAL A 31 2.38 2.36 -10.14
CA VAL A 31 3.22 2.63 -11.31
C VAL A 31 3.11 1.50 -12.34
N ALA A 32 3.10 0.23 -11.90
CA ALA A 32 3.10 -0.93 -12.79
C ALA A 32 1.74 -1.20 -13.45
N ALA A 33 0.63 -0.80 -12.83
CA ALA A 33 -0.72 -1.06 -13.31
C ALA A 33 -1.56 0.23 -13.39
N PRO A 34 -1.24 1.16 -14.31
CA PRO A 34 -2.00 2.39 -14.48
C PRO A 34 -3.48 2.08 -14.78
N GLY A 35 -4.39 2.76 -14.08
CA GLY A 35 -5.84 2.55 -14.18
C GLY A 35 -6.43 1.53 -13.21
N LYS A 36 -5.60 0.88 -12.36
CA LYS A 36 -6.07 0.12 -11.20
C LYS A 36 -5.80 0.91 -9.93
N SER A 37 -6.81 1.06 -9.08
CA SER A 37 -6.67 1.68 -7.75
C SER A 37 -5.89 0.76 -6.81
N VAL A 38 -5.02 1.33 -5.97
CA VAL A 38 -4.25 0.57 -4.97
C VAL A 38 -4.72 0.95 -3.56
N LEU A 39 -5.03 -0.05 -2.74
CA LEU A 39 -5.33 0.11 -1.32
C LEU A 39 -4.14 -0.35 -0.46
N SER A 40 -3.50 0.59 0.24
CA SER A 40 -2.36 0.37 1.12
C SER A 40 -2.80 0.40 2.58
N LEU A 41 -2.82 -0.76 3.23
CA LEU A 41 -3.22 -0.91 4.64
C LEU A 41 -1.98 -0.96 5.53
N GLN A 42 -1.81 -0.01 6.45
CA GLN A 42 -0.61 0.09 7.29
C GLN A 42 -0.95 0.30 8.76
N ALA A 43 -0.21 -0.35 9.66
CA ALA A 43 -0.11 0.11 11.05
C ALA A 43 0.75 1.39 11.11
N ASP A 44 0.47 2.27 12.06
CA ASP A 44 1.21 3.50 12.36
C ASP A 44 2.74 3.28 12.41
N GLY A 45 3.22 2.31 13.19
CA GLY A 45 4.64 2.00 13.35
C GLY A 45 5.27 1.47 12.05
N SER A 46 4.54 0.67 11.28
CA SER A 46 5.00 0.18 9.96
C SER A 46 5.09 1.32 8.95
N ALA A 47 4.12 2.23 8.96
CA ALA A 47 4.10 3.37 8.05
C ALA A 47 5.32 4.28 8.28
N MET A 48 5.72 4.51 9.52
CA MET A 48 6.85 5.39 9.83
C MET A 48 8.19 4.96 9.23
N TYR A 49 8.40 3.65 8.95
CA TYR A 49 9.63 3.18 8.31
C TYR A 49 9.83 3.74 6.90
N THR A 50 8.72 3.97 6.18
CA THR A 50 8.76 4.35 4.77
C THR A 50 7.78 5.48 4.44
N VAL A 51 7.47 6.33 5.42
CA VAL A 51 6.53 7.47 5.27
C VAL A 51 6.88 8.41 4.12
N CYS A 52 8.17 8.47 3.74
CA CYS A 52 8.63 9.19 2.54
C CYS A 52 7.97 8.70 1.23
N ALA A 53 7.42 7.48 1.18
CA ALA A 53 6.68 6.97 0.03
C ALA A 53 5.42 7.81 -0.29
N LEU A 54 4.81 8.46 0.70
CA LEU A 54 3.68 9.37 0.48
C LEU A 54 4.05 10.54 -0.44
N TRP A 55 5.30 11.02 -0.37
CA TRP A 55 5.79 12.06 -1.27
C TRP A 55 5.80 11.57 -2.72
N THR A 56 6.25 10.34 -2.98
CA THR A 56 6.25 9.78 -4.33
C THR A 56 4.83 9.55 -4.84
N GLN A 57 3.92 9.04 -3.99
CA GLN A 57 2.50 8.89 -4.34
C GLN A 57 1.89 10.24 -4.78
N ALA A 58 2.13 11.30 -4.01
CA ALA A 58 1.61 12.64 -4.31
C ALA A 58 2.28 13.26 -5.55
N ARG A 59 3.61 13.16 -5.66
CA ARG A 59 4.38 13.78 -6.74
C ARG A 59 4.04 13.19 -8.10
N GLU A 60 3.91 11.88 -8.17
CA GLU A 60 3.61 11.16 -9.42
C GLU A 60 2.09 11.05 -9.67
N ASN A 61 1.28 11.69 -8.81
CA ASN A 61 -0.19 11.67 -8.87
C ASN A 61 -0.75 10.24 -8.98
N LEU A 62 -0.25 9.33 -8.13
CA LEU A 62 -0.62 7.93 -8.14
C LEU A 62 -1.97 7.70 -7.46
N ASP A 63 -2.78 6.81 -8.03
CA ASP A 63 -4.06 6.36 -7.47
C ASP A 63 -3.85 5.34 -6.33
N VAL A 64 -3.35 5.84 -5.20
CA VAL A 64 -3.11 5.06 -3.98
C VAL A 64 -3.91 5.63 -2.83
N THR A 65 -4.79 4.81 -2.25
CA THR A 65 -5.42 5.11 -0.96
C THR A 65 -4.64 4.42 0.14
N THR A 66 -3.99 5.20 1.01
CA THR A 66 -3.29 4.68 2.19
C THR A 66 -4.16 4.85 3.43
N VAL A 67 -4.47 3.73 4.10
CA VAL A 67 -5.19 3.69 5.38
C VAL A 67 -4.20 3.36 6.48
N ILE A 68 -4.06 4.26 7.44
CA ILE A 68 -3.21 4.08 8.61
C ILE A 68 -4.08 3.67 9.80
N PHE A 69 -3.79 2.52 10.39
CA PHE A 69 -4.35 2.08 11.66
C PHE A 69 -3.45 2.58 12.78
N ASP A 70 -3.94 3.59 13.50
CA ASP A 70 -3.31 4.19 14.68
C ASP A 70 -3.94 3.59 15.95
N ASN A 71 -3.13 3.15 16.92
CA ASN A 71 -3.59 2.44 18.12
C ASN A 71 -2.89 2.84 19.42
#